data_AF-A0ABD3WXK7-F1
#
_entry.id   AF-A0ABD3WXK7-F1
#
_cell.length_a   1.000
_cell.length_b   1.000
_cell.length_c   1.000
_cell.angle_alpha   90.00
_cell.angle_beta   90.00
_cell.angle_gamma   90.00
#
_symmetry.space_group_name_H-M   'P 1'
#
loop_
_entity.id
_entity.type
_entity.pdbx_description
1 polymer ?
#
loop_
_entity_poly.entity_id
_entity_poly.type
_entity_poly.pdbx_seq_one_letter_code
_entity_poly.pdbx_strand_id
1 'polypeptide(L)'
;MSKKTLQRLVSLDNVCTSKDKIVVRLKTNSKQKHVVLAKHSNYSSRHNLTFLINNHTNFNRPASNMLPYFYLGFLPTSTANSTNTIQGYRANNQDCSFTTCNTDANSYIVFYTGNQNITSTNEPKPFMKSWINMSYYVTAERYLPNDYFMQFEMHMGACGGLMRSLNNGFDIRAAVGCII
;
A
#
# COMPACT_ATOMS: atom_id res chain seq x y z
N MET A 1 0.32 10.79 -20.86
CA MET A 1 -0.21 9.58 -20.18
C MET A 1 -0.54 8.54 -21.25
N SER A 2 -0.10 7.28 -21.13
CA SER A 2 -0.33 6.27 -22.18
C SER A 2 -1.78 5.75 -22.17
N LYS A 3 -2.31 5.38 -23.34
CA LYS A 3 -3.65 4.80 -23.50
C LYS A 3 -3.85 3.52 -22.66
N LYS A 4 -2.77 2.74 -22.46
CA LYS A 4 -2.75 1.54 -21.59
C LYS A 4 -2.89 1.89 -20.11
N THR A 5 -2.24 2.96 -19.64
CA THR A 5 -2.34 3.43 -18.25
C THR A 5 -3.77 3.90 -17.94
N LEU A 6 -4.43 4.56 -18.90
CA LEU A 6 -5.82 5.00 -18.76
C LEU A 6 -6.80 3.81 -18.71
N GLN A 7 -6.65 2.85 -19.62
CA GLN A 7 -7.45 1.60 -19.60
C GLN A 7 -7.27 0.80 -18.31
N ARG A 8 -6.07 0.83 -17.72
CA ARG A 8 -5.78 0.20 -16.43
C ARG A 8 -6.50 0.85 -15.25
N LEU A 9 -6.58 2.19 -15.23
CA LEU A 9 -7.32 2.95 -14.20
C LEU A 9 -8.82 2.61 -14.27
N VAL A 10 -9.40 2.63 -15.47
CA VAL A 10 -10.81 2.31 -15.73
C VAL A 10 -11.14 0.84 -15.40
N SER A 11 -10.19 -0.07 -15.64
CA SER A 11 -10.35 -1.47 -15.24
C SER A 11 -10.37 -1.64 -13.72
N LEU A 12 -9.55 -0.89 -12.97
CA LEU A 12 -9.51 -0.99 -11.51
C LEU A 12 -10.73 -0.36 -10.81
N ASP A 13 -11.27 0.74 -11.34
CA ASP A 13 -12.52 1.35 -10.82
C ASP A 13 -13.70 0.38 -10.82
N ASN A 14 -13.76 -0.53 -11.80
CA ASN A 14 -14.82 -1.54 -11.92
C ASN A 14 -14.47 -2.90 -11.26
N VAL A 15 -13.23 -3.11 -10.81
CA VAL A 15 -12.72 -4.42 -10.35
C VAL A 15 -12.57 -4.51 -8.82
N CYS A 16 -12.58 -3.38 -8.11
CA CYS A 16 -12.41 -3.34 -6.66
C CYS A 16 -13.74 -3.21 -5.91
N THR A 17 -14.55 -4.28 -5.93
CA THR A 17 -15.80 -4.36 -5.15
C THR A 17 -15.56 -4.75 -3.69
N SER A 18 -14.42 -5.37 -3.37
CA SER A 18 -14.08 -5.75 -1.99
C SER A 18 -13.62 -4.55 -1.17
N LYS A 19 -14.45 -4.17 -0.19
CA LYS A 19 -14.17 -3.11 0.78
C LYS A 19 -13.26 -3.56 1.94
N ASP A 20 -12.89 -4.83 1.98
CA ASP A 20 -12.20 -5.43 3.13
C ASP A 20 -10.80 -5.93 2.80
N LYS A 21 -10.55 -6.31 1.55
CA LYS A 21 -9.33 -6.99 1.12
C LYS A 21 -8.89 -6.53 -0.26
N ILE A 22 -7.59 -6.42 -0.46
CA ILE A 22 -6.98 -6.15 -1.75
C ILE A 22 -5.79 -7.07 -1.96
N VAL A 23 -5.57 -7.51 -3.20
CA VAL A 23 -4.39 -8.32 -3.53
C VAL A 23 -3.32 -7.40 -4.07
N VAL A 24 -2.14 -7.48 -3.49
CA VAL A 24 -0.97 -6.82 -4.03
C VAL A 24 -0.01 -7.85 -4.59
N ARG A 25 0.37 -7.67 -5.84
CA ARG A 25 1.48 -8.38 -6.49
C ARG A 25 2.76 -7.60 -6.21
N LEU A 26 3.80 -8.30 -5.77
CA LEU A 26 5.11 -7.73 -5.47
C LEU A 26 6.13 -8.27 -6.47
N LYS A 27 7.10 -7.45 -6.83
CA LYS A 27 8.29 -7.86 -7.57
C LYS A 27 9.54 -7.50 -6.77
N THR A 28 10.38 -8.50 -6.51
CA THR A 28 11.67 -8.38 -5.81
C THR A 28 12.74 -9.14 -6.58
N ASN A 29 13.82 -8.48 -7.03
CA ASN A 29 15.01 -9.12 -7.63
C ASN A 29 14.71 -10.27 -8.64
N SER A 30 13.66 -10.12 -9.46
CA SER A 30 13.17 -11.08 -10.48
C SER A 30 12.15 -12.15 -10.05
N LYS A 31 11.76 -12.23 -8.78
CA LYS A 31 10.64 -13.08 -8.33
C LYS A 31 9.38 -12.26 -8.13
N GLN A 32 8.23 -12.84 -8.43
CA GLN A 32 6.94 -12.26 -8.12
C GLN A 32 6.30 -12.97 -6.94
N LYS A 33 5.69 -12.17 -6.06
CA LYS A 33 4.95 -12.64 -4.90
C LYS A 33 3.57 -12.01 -4.86
N HIS A 34 2.70 -12.53 -4.01
CA HIS A 34 1.42 -11.92 -3.71
C HIS A 34 1.13 -11.83 -2.22
N VAL A 35 0.34 -10.84 -1.84
CA VAL A 35 -0.14 -10.68 -0.47
C VAL A 35 -1.55 -10.12 -0.51
N VAL A 36 -2.40 -10.60 0.38
CA VAL A 36 -3.71 -9.99 0.63
C VAL A 36 -3.54 -8.97 1.75
N LEU A 37 -3.76 -7.71 1.44
CA LEU A 37 -3.82 -6.64 2.42
C LEU A 37 -5.26 -6.42 2.86
N ALA A 38 -5.43 -6.15 4.15
CA ALA A 38 -6.73 -5.86 4.74
C ALA A 38 -6.60 -4.86 5.90
N LYS A 39 -7.73 -4.40 6.40
CA LYS A 39 -7.81 -3.60 7.63
C LYS A 39 -7.34 -4.39 8.85
N HIS A 40 -6.70 -3.71 9.79
CA HIS A 40 -6.32 -4.28 11.08
C HIS A 40 -7.57 -4.73 11.87
N SER A 41 -7.48 -5.85 12.60
CA SER A 41 -8.60 -6.45 13.36
C SER A 41 -9.36 -5.45 14.25
N ASN A 42 -8.65 -4.65 15.04
CA ASN A 42 -9.19 -3.57 15.90
C ASN A 42 -10.14 -2.57 15.20
N TYR A 43 -10.11 -2.51 13.87
CA TYR A 43 -10.88 -1.57 13.06
C TYR A 43 -11.80 -2.26 12.05
N SER A 44 -11.83 -3.59 12.06
CA SER A 44 -12.54 -4.41 11.06
C SER A 44 -14.05 -4.19 11.01
N SER A 45 -14.68 -3.82 12.13
CA SER A 45 -16.12 -3.52 12.22
C SER A 45 -16.48 -2.06 11.97
N ARG A 46 -15.49 -1.14 11.95
CA ARG A 46 -15.74 0.31 11.95
C ARG A 46 -15.35 1.01 10.65
N HIS A 47 -14.38 0.45 9.93
CA HIS A 47 -13.83 1.08 8.73
C HIS A 47 -13.72 0.09 7.59
N ASN A 48 -13.73 0.62 6.38
CA ASN A 48 -13.44 -0.12 5.16
C ASN A 48 -12.04 0.25 4.68
N LEU A 49 -11.40 -0.70 4.01
CA LEU A 49 -10.26 -0.40 3.18
C LEU A 49 -10.73 0.53 2.06
N THR A 50 -10.01 1.63 1.84
CA THR A 50 -10.42 2.65 0.87
C THR A 50 -9.44 2.67 -0.28
N PHE A 51 -9.92 2.41 -1.49
CA PHE A 51 -9.14 2.50 -2.72
C PHE A 51 -9.59 3.71 -3.52
N LEU A 52 -8.67 4.61 -3.87
CA LEU A 52 -8.95 5.84 -4.60
C LEU A 52 -7.99 6.01 -5.76
N ILE A 53 -8.43 6.68 -6.82
CA ILE A 53 -7.59 7.04 -7.96
C ILE A 53 -7.37 8.55 -7.94
N ASN A 54 -6.09 8.97 -7.90
CA ASN A 54 -5.67 10.37 -7.87
C ASN A 54 -6.35 11.22 -6.79
N ASN A 55 -6.79 10.59 -5.71
CA ASN A 55 -7.56 11.21 -4.64
C ASN A 55 -7.13 10.60 -3.29
N HIS A 56 -7.29 11.36 -2.22
CA HIS A 56 -6.97 11.01 -0.85
C HIS A 56 -8.01 11.58 0.13
N THR A 57 -9.26 11.73 -0.31
CA THR A 57 -10.36 12.25 0.53
C THR A 57 -10.45 11.46 1.84
N ASN A 58 -10.48 12.16 2.98
CA ASN A 58 -10.44 11.62 4.36
C ASN A 58 -9.10 11.01 4.81
N PHE A 59 -8.05 11.14 4.01
CA PHE A 59 -6.70 10.71 4.34
C PHE A 59 -5.69 11.84 4.13
N ASN A 60 -4.49 11.69 4.68
CA ASN A 60 -3.41 12.64 4.43
C ASN A 60 -2.89 12.52 2.99
N ARG A 61 -2.47 13.66 2.46
CA ARG A 61 -1.84 13.75 1.13
C ARG A 61 -0.58 12.88 1.09
N PRO A 62 -0.34 12.12 -0.01
CA PRO A 62 0.92 11.43 -0.21
C PRO A 62 2.11 12.38 -0.16
N ALA A 63 3.26 11.89 0.30
CA ALA A 63 4.48 12.69 0.39
C ALA A 63 5.01 13.09 -0.99
N SER A 64 4.75 12.30 -2.05
CA SER A 64 4.96 12.73 -3.44
C SER A 64 3.65 13.05 -4.14
N ASN A 65 3.58 14.23 -4.76
CA ASN A 65 2.40 14.73 -5.46
C ASN A 65 2.54 14.77 -6.99
N MET A 66 3.67 14.31 -7.53
CA MET A 66 4.07 14.66 -8.90
C MET A 66 3.48 13.78 -10.01
N LEU A 67 2.90 12.62 -9.69
CA LEU A 67 2.37 11.69 -10.68
C LEU A 67 0.99 11.16 -10.29
N PRO A 68 0.19 10.70 -11.27
CA PRO A 68 -1.00 9.93 -10.99
C PRO A 68 -0.70 8.71 -10.11
N TYR A 69 -1.64 8.36 -9.25
CA TYR A 69 -1.47 7.34 -8.25
C TYR A 69 -2.76 6.61 -7.90
N PHE A 70 -2.59 5.40 -7.41
CA PHE A 70 -3.60 4.65 -6.67
C PHE A 70 -3.35 4.81 -5.18
N TYR A 71 -4.37 5.16 -4.41
CA TYR A 71 -4.30 5.34 -2.97
C TYR A 71 -5.01 4.19 -2.28
N LEU A 72 -4.33 3.53 -1.36
CA LEU A 72 -4.88 2.52 -0.49
C LEU A 72 -4.84 3.00 0.96
N GLY A 73 -5.97 3.48 1.47
CA GLY A 73 -6.12 3.95 2.85
C GLY A 73 -6.59 2.83 3.78
N PHE A 74 -5.92 2.68 4.92
CA PHE A 74 -6.29 1.70 5.95
C PHE A 74 -7.16 2.31 7.06
N LEU A 75 -6.82 3.51 7.54
CA LEU A 75 -7.58 4.25 8.53
C LEU A 75 -7.74 5.72 8.12
N PRO A 76 -8.96 6.28 8.10
CA PRO A 76 -9.16 7.69 7.81
C PRO A 76 -8.53 8.57 8.89
N THR A 77 -8.19 9.82 8.56
CA THR A 77 -7.53 10.75 9.49
C THR A 77 -8.32 10.96 10.78
N SER A 78 -9.65 10.95 10.71
CA SER A 78 -10.55 11.07 11.86
C SER A 78 -10.38 9.96 12.90
N THR A 79 -9.80 8.82 12.51
CA THR A 79 -9.51 7.68 13.39
C THR A 79 -8.02 7.51 13.64
N ALA A 80 -7.19 7.75 12.62
CA ALA A 80 -5.74 7.60 12.74
C ALA A 80 -5.09 8.70 13.60
N ASN A 81 -5.76 9.84 13.79
CA ASN A 81 -5.34 10.93 14.66
C ASN A 81 -5.56 10.56 16.14
N SER A 82 -4.70 9.68 16.66
CA SER A 82 -4.78 9.19 18.03
C SER A 82 -3.40 8.83 18.58
N THR A 83 -3.17 9.07 19.87
CA THR A 83 -1.93 8.71 20.59
C THR A 83 -2.17 7.49 21.47
N ASN A 84 -1.15 6.65 21.70
CA ASN A 84 -1.21 5.44 22.54
C ASN A 84 -2.24 4.40 22.07
N THR A 85 -2.48 4.32 20.76
CA THR A 85 -3.40 3.34 20.16
C THR A 85 -2.66 2.38 19.25
N ILE A 86 -3.13 1.13 19.18
CA ILE A 86 -2.59 0.15 18.25
C ILE A 86 -3.19 0.40 16.87
N GLN A 87 -2.35 0.71 15.89
CA GLN A 87 -2.71 0.89 14.49
C GLN A 87 -1.89 -0.02 13.59
N GLY A 88 -2.26 -0.09 12.31
CA GLY A 88 -1.54 -0.90 11.32
C GLY A 88 -2.47 -1.45 10.26
N TYR A 89 -2.13 -2.63 9.77
CA TYR A 89 -2.84 -3.30 8.68
C TYR A 89 -2.79 -4.82 8.87
N ARG A 90 -3.49 -5.57 8.03
CA ARG A 90 -3.34 -7.03 7.93
C ARG A 90 -2.65 -7.42 6.65
N ALA A 91 -1.77 -8.41 6.74
CA ALA A 91 -1.21 -9.13 5.59
C ALA A 91 -1.49 -10.62 5.75
N ASN A 92 -2.12 -11.25 4.76
CA ASN A 92 -2.46 -12.68 4.78
C ASN A 92 -3.09 -13.15 6.11
N ASN A 93 -4.06 -12.38 6.59
CA ASN A 93 -4.78 -12.61 7.85
C ASN A 93 -3.95 -12.46 9.14
N GLN A 94 -2.78 -11.82 9.12
CA GLN A 94 -2.02 -11.48 10.33
C GLN A 94 -1.97 -9.98 10.54
N ASP A 95 -2.23 -9.53 11.78
CA ASP A 95 -2.13 -8.11 12.13
C ASP A 95 -0.66 -7.69 12.19
N CYS A 96 -0.34 -6.61 11.47
CA CYS A 96 0.96 -5.98 11.39
C CYS A 96 0.85 -4.59 12.04
N SER A 97 1.28 -4.49 13.28
CA SER A 97 0.86 -3.40 14.15
C SER A 97 2.02 -2.56 14.68
N PHE A 98 1.68 -1.34 15.09
CA PHE A 98 2.53 -0.45 15.86
C PHE A 98 1.66 0.36 16.83
N THR A 99 2.28 0.89 17.88
CA THR A 99 1.61 1.82 18.81
C THR A 99 1.91 3.25 18.39
N THR A 100 0.88 4.08 18.28
CA THR A 100 1.04 5.51 17.98
C THR A 100 1.65 6.27 19.15
N CYS A 101 2.57 7.20 18.87
CA CYS A 101 3.24 8.02 19.88
C CYS A 101 2.90 9.51 19.78
N ASN A 102 2.17 9.92 18.74
CA ASN A 102 1.63 11.26 18.55
C ASN A 102 0.40 11.16 17.63
N THR A 103 -0.13 12.32 17.22
CA THR A 103 -1.37 12.49 16.44
C THR A 103 -1.18 12.48 14.93
N ASP A 104 0.01 12.19 14.42
CA ASP A 104 0.22 12.11 12.97
C ASP A 104 -0.57 10.94 12.37
N ALA A 105 -1.57 11.29 11.55
CA ALA A 105 -2.67 10.44 11.12
C ALA A 105 -2.45 9.72 9.78
N ASN A 106 -1.19 9.50 9.37
CA ASN A 106 -0.89 8.75 8.15
C ASN A 106 -1.24 7.25 8.31
N SER A 107 -1.98 6.68 7.37
CA SER A 107 -2.31 5.25 7.38
C SER A 107 -2.65 4.74 5.98
N TYR A 108 -1.62 4.63 5.13
CA TYR A 108 -1.84 4.34 3.72
C TYR A 108 -0.65 3.66 3.00
N ILE A 109 -0.93 3.12 1.81
CA ILE A 109 0.04 2.85 0.74
C ILE A 109 -0.42 3.57 -0.53
N VAL A 110 0.49 4.21 -1.24
CA VAL A 110 0.24 4.86 -2.52
C VAL A 110 1.10 4.21 -3.60
N PHE A 111 0.53 3.94 -4.76
CA PHE A 111 1.21 3.32 -5.90
C PHE A 111 1.23 4.29 -7.08
N TYR A 112 2.42 4.71 -7.51
CA TYR A 112 2.59 5.73 -8.54
C TYR A 112 2.66 5.11 -9.93
N THR A 113 1.88 5.64 -10.89
CA THR A 113 1.82 5.09 -12.25
C THR A 113 3.07 5.38 -13.09
N GLY A 114 4.04 6.11 -12.56
CA GLY A 114 5.34 6.36 -13.19
C GLY A 114 6.48 6.36 -12.18
N ASN A 115 7.71 6.45 -12.67
CA ASN A 115 8.88 6.49 -11.82
C ASN A 115 8.95 7.81 -11.06
N GLN A 116 9.05 7.71 -9.75
CA GLN A 116 9.31 8.79 -8.82
C GLN A 116 10.78 8.74 -8.37
N ASN A 117 11.37 9.90 -8.14
CA ASN A 117 12.64 10.00 -7.41
C ASN A 117 12.36 9.97 -5.89
N ILE A 118 11.66 8.94 -5.43
CA ILE A 118 11.35 8.74 -4.01
C ILE A 118 12.33 7.72 -3.42
N THR A 119 13.37 8.22 -2.78
CA THR A 119 14.26 7.40 -1.95
C THR A 119 13.93 7.63 -0.48
N SER A 120 14.13 6.59 0.34
CA SER A 120 14.23 6.75 1.79
C SER A 120 15.65 6.37 2.19
N THR A 121 16.27 7.17 3.04
CA THR A 121 17.54 6.83 3.71
C THR A 121 17.32 6.07 5.01
N ASN A 122 16.11 6.17 5.58
CA ASN A 122 15.76 5.48 6.81
C ASN A 122 15.33 4.05 6.53
N GLU A 123 15.93 3.11 7.25
CA GLU A 123 15.50 1.72 7.27
C GLU A 123 14.04 1.62 7.73
N PRO A 124 13.18 0.91 6.97
CA PRO A 124 11.78 0.78 7.33
C PRO A 124 11.65 -0.14 8.54
N LYS A 125 10.76 0.21 9.46
CA LYS A 125 10.51 -0.59 10.67
C LYS A 125 10.08 -2.01 10.30
N PRO A 126 10.39 -3.03 11.11
CA PRO A 126 10.06 -4.43 10.79
C PRO A 126 8.61 -4.66 10.37
N PHE A 127 7.64 -4.05 11.08
CA PHE A 127 6.22 -4.21 10.76
C PHE A 127 5.83 -3.64 9.39
N MET A 128 6.55 -2.64 8.87
CA MET A 128 6.32 -2.09 7.53
C MET A 128 6.76 -3.05 6.43
N LYS A 129 7.70 -3.96 6.72
CA LYS A 129 8.13 -5.02 5.80
C LYS A 129 7.29 -6.30 5.90
N SER A 130 6.40 -6.41 6.89
CA SER A 130 5.65 -7.65 7.15
C SER A 130 4.85 -8.14 5.95
N TRP A 131 4.12 -7.28 5.23
CA TRP A 131 3.41 -7.68 4.01
C TRP A 131 4.29 -8.29 2.91
N ILE A 132 5.56 -7.86 2.82
CA ILE A 132 6.53 -8.45 1.88
C ILE A 132 7.01 -9.80 2.40
N ASN A 133 7.31 -9.89 3.70
CA ASN A 133 7.82 -11.12 4.31
C ASN A 133 6.76 -12.23 4.36
N MET A 134 5.49 -11.86 4.54
CA MET A 134 4.34 -12.78 4.60
C MET A 134 3.80 -13.15 3.21
N SER A 135 4.33 -12.57 2.14
CA SER A 135 3.84 -12.80 0.78
C SER A 135 4.23 -14.19 0.25
N TYR A 136 3.35 -14.80 -0.54
CA TYR A 136 3.61 -16.09 -1.18
C TYR A 136 4.15 -15.92 -2.59
N TYR A 137 5.02 -16.82 -3.03
CA TYR A 137 5.52 -16.82 -4.40
C TYR A 137 4.39 -17.09 -5.40
N VAL A 138 4.44 -16.36 -6.50
CA VAL A 138 3.60 -16.61 -7.68
C VAL A 138 4.36 -17.59 -8.58
N THR A 139 3.66 -18.48 -9.27
CA THR A 139 4.28 -19.37 -10.25
C THR A 139 4.60 -18.61 -11.54
N ALA A 140 5.61 -19.05 -12.30
CA ALA A 140 6.12 -18.30 -13.44
C ALA A 140 5.07 -18.06 -14.53
N GLU A 141 4.11 -18.98 -14.69
CA GLU A 141 3.01 -18.91 -15.67
C GLU A 141 2.01 -17.79 -15.33
N ARG A 142 2.02 -17.31 -14.08
CA ARG A 142 1.14 -16.25 -13.57
C ARG A 142 1.88 -14.93 -13.36
N TYR A 143 3.10 -14.81 -13.87
CA TYR A 143 3.87 -13.59 -13.78
C TYR A 143 3.22 -12.46 -14.59
N LEU A 144 3.05 -11.31 -13.94
CA LEU A 144 2.65 -10.09 -14.63
C LEU A 144 3.85 -9.49 -15.38
N PRO A 145 3.62 -8.86 -16.54
CA PRO A 145 4.65 -8.07 -17.21
C PRO A 145 5.19 -6.92 -16.33
N ASN A 146 6.42 -6.46 -16.61
CA ASN A 146 7.13 -5.50 -15.77
C ASN A 146 6.43 -4.13 -15.64
N ASP A 147 5.70 -3.71 -16.67
CA ASP A 147 4.94 -2.45 -16.71
C ASP A 147 3.72 -2.45 -15.76
N TYR A 148 3.34 -3.59 -15.19
CA TYR A 148 2.35 -3.66 -14.13
C TYR A 148 2.91 -3.14 -12.80
N PHE A 149 4.22 -3.20 -12.58
CA PHE A 149 4.79 -2.93 -11.28
C PHE A 149 5.15 -1.46 -11.08
N MET A 150 4.55 -0.85 -10.05
CA MET A 150 4.66 0.56 -9.70
C MET A 150 5.60 0.77 -8.54
N GLN A 151 6.19 1.98 -8.47
CA GLN A 151 6.78 2.45 -7.22
C GLN A 151 5.69 2.75 -6.21
N PHE A 152 6.03 2.68 -4.94
CA PHE A 152 5.10 2.96 -3.88
C PHE A 152 5.75 3.72 -2.73
N GLU A 153 4.92 4.38 -1.96
CA GLU A 153 5.24 4.76 -0.59
C GLU A 153 4.18 4.17 0.36
N MET A 154 4.61 3.81 1.55
CA MET A 154 3.78 3.37 2.65
C MET A 154 4.07 4.30 3.81
N HIS A 155 3.05 5.01 4.28
CA HIS A 155 3.19 5.94 5.40
C HIS A 155 2.25 5.53 6.51
N MET A 156 2.85 5.18 7.63
CA MET A 156 2.18 4.87 8.88
C MET A 156 2.62 5.96 9.85
N GLY A 157 1.71 6.86 10.22
CA GLY A 157 2.04 8.08 10.94
C GLY A 157 2.55 7.81 12.34
N ALA A 158 2.88 8.87 13.05
CA ALA A 158 3.41 8.80 14.40
C ALA A 158 4.66 7.92 14.47
N CYS A 159 4.61 6.85 15.26
CA CYS A 159 5.71 5.90 15.39
C CYS A 159 5.67 4.77 14.35
N GLY A 160 4.83 4.86 13.31
CA GLY A 160 4.77 3.87 12.24
C GLY A 160 5.92 4.01 11.24
N GLY A 161 6.26 5.24 10.84
CA GLY A 161 7.31 5.54 9.87
C GLY A 161 6.87 5.56 8.39
N LEU A 162 7.84 5.80 7.53
CA LEU A 162 7.69 5.92 6.08
C LEU A 162 8.60 4.88 5.38
N MET A 163 8.03 4.15 4.43
CA MET A 163 8.74 3.19 3.58
C MET A 163 8.48 3.54 2.11
N ARG A 164 9.50 3.44 1.27
CA ARG A 164 9.40 3.67 -0.18
C ARG A 164 9.93 2.46 -0.94
N SER A 165 9.50 2.29 -2.18
CA SER A 165 9.91 1.19 -3.09
C SER A 165 11.42 1.10 -3.31
N LEU A 166 12.13 2.23 -3.19
CA LEU A 166 13.58 2.29 -3.23
C LEU A 166 14.09 2.62 -1.82
N ASN A 167 14.66 1.63 -1.13
CA ASN A 167 15.24 1.81 0.19
C ASN A 167 16.56 1.03 0.30
N ASN A 168 17.67 1.73 0.56
CA ASN A 168 19.01 1.14 0.76
C ASN A 168 19.39 0.01 -0.23
N GLY A 169 19.17 0.24 -1.53
CA GLY A 169 19.53 -0.73 -2.59
C GLY A 169 18.51 -1.86 -2.82
N PHE A 170 17.41 -1.91 -2.06
CA PHE A 170 16.27 -2.80 -2.33
C PHE A 170 15.26 -2.09 -3.23
N ASP A 171 15.09 -2.59 -4.46
CA ASP A 171 14.00 -2.19 -5.37
C ASP A 171 12.84 -3.19 -5.24
N ILE A 172 11.77 -2.76 -4.58
CA ILE A 172 10.52 -3.50 -4.48
C ILE A 172 9.45 -2.71 -5.21
N ARG A 173 8.81 -3.35 -6.18
CA ARG A 173 7.70 -2.74 -6.92
C ARG A 173 6.42 -3.51 -6.66
N ALA A 174 5.29 -2.81 -6.74
CA ALA A 174 4.00 -3.39 -6.43
C ALA A 174 2.96 -3.11 -7.52
N ALA A 175 2.13 -4.09 -7.81
CA ALA A 175 0.96 -3.95 -8.66
C ALA A 175 -0.28 -4.29 -7.84
N VAL A 176 -1.29 -3.44 -7.91
CA VAL A 176 -2.55 -3.65 -7.18
C VAL A 176 -3.54 -4.38 -8.06
N GLY A 177 -4.23 -5.36 -7.48
CA GLY A 177 -5.36 -6.04 -8.08
C GLY A 177 -6.40 -6.39 -7.02
N CYS A 178 -7.64 -6.66 -7.43
CA CYS A 178 -8.71 -7.00 -6.50
C CYS A 178 -9.07 -8.48 -6.59
N ILE A 179 -9.61 -9.02 -5.50
CA ILE A 179 -10.13 -10.40 -5.45
C ILE A 179 -11.51 -10.34 -6.10
N ILE A 180 -11.69 -11.11 -7.18
CA ILE A 180 -12.99 -11.35 -7.82
C ILE A 180 -13.56 -12.64 -7.21
#